data_AF-A0A2L2WUI5-F1
#
_entry.id   AF-A0A2L2WUI5-F1
#
_cell.length_a   1.000
_cell.length_b   1.000
_cell.length_c   1.000
_cell.angle_alpha   90.00
_cell.angle_beta   90.00
_cell.angle_gamma   90.00
#
_symmetry.space_group_name_H-M   'P 1'
#
loop_
_entity.id
_entity.type
_entity.pdbx_description
1 polymer ?
#
loop_
_entity_poly.entity_id
_entity_poly.type
_entity_poly.pdbx_seq_one_letter_code
_entity_poly.pdbx_strand_id
1 'polypeptide(L)'
;MRLRIFTDLEARLSRVRLVDDKYIYCRPKRDPDAKLPGVPAINHVGLWNENTARLTQMRPFNPPGIFVEFLPVLWSPLSRGAVHGDMTVRLHFVTATLAQTDTPYRDEALRRFRLIRAVKLALNGFSGGADEQGRSFSQFQYSGSDTDHNHEQICEDLEEWRTHCIDCSASVDDGYILTPRNVTLDTGDIFADAFSEEMV
;
A
#
# COMPACT_ATOMS: atom_id res chain seq x y z
N MET A 1 10.05 -5.14 -1.25
CA MET A 1 8.62 -5.09 -0.85
C MET A 1 8.12 -3.74 -0.29
N ARG A 2 8.70 -3.18 0.80
CA ARG A 2 8.13 -1.98 1.48
C ARG A 2 7.90 -0.79 0.55
N LEU A 3 8.86 -0.46 -0.30
CA LEU A 3 8.75 0.60 -1.31
C LEU A 3 7.51 0.41 -2.20
N ARG A 4 7.32 -0.80 -2.74
CA ARG A 4 6.16 -1.14 -3.58
C ARG A 4 4.84 -0.95 -2.84
N ILE A 5 4.72 -1.47 -1.61
CA ILE A 5 3.49 -1.29 -0.82
C ILE A 5 3.25 0.19 -0.53
N PHE A 6 4.27 0.95 -0.14
CA PHE A 6 4.13 2.37 0.16
C PHE A 6 3.61 3.15 -1.06
N THR A 7 4.24 2.99 -2.23
CA THR A 7 3.84 3.68 -3.47
C THR A 7 2.41 3.30 -3.88
N ASP A 8 2.06 2.02 -3.82
CA ASP A 8 0.71 1.56 -4.16
C ASP A 8 -0.34 2.06 -3.17
N LEU A 9 0.01 2.11 -1.88
CA LEU A 9 -0.85 2.62 -0.83
C LEU A 9 -1.05 4.13 -0.99
N GLU A 10 0.00 4.89 -1.23
CA GLU A 10 -0.07 6.34 -1.51
C GLU A 10 -0.98 6.63 -2.71
N ALA A 11 -0.76 5.91 -3.82
CA ALA A 11 -1.61 6.00 -5.00
C ALA A 11 -3.08 5.66 -4.69
N ARG A 12 -3.32 4.61 -3.88
CA ARG A 12 -4.67 4.20 -3.47
C ARG A 12 -5.35 5.25 -2.58
N LEU A 13 -4.64 5.79 -1.60
CA LEU A 13 -5.13 6.78 -0.64
C LEU A 13 -5.40 8.14 -1.29
N SER A 14 -4.66 8.52 -2.34
CA SER A 14 -4.92 9.76 -3.12
C SER A 14 -6.35 9.83 -3.70
N ARG A 15 -7.00 8.67 -3.86
CA ARG A 15 -8.36 8.50 -4.37
C ARG A 15 -9.44 8.67 -3.30
N VAL A 16 -9.07 8.87 -2.04
CA VAL A 16 -10.00 9.28 -0.98
C VAL A 16 -10.20 10.79 -1.09
N ARG A 17 -11.44 11.21 -1.32
CA ARG A 17 -11.83 12.59 -1.65
C ARG A 17 -12.81 13.13 -0.64
N LEU A 18 -12.78 14.44 -0.45
CA LEU A 18 -13.80 15.19 0.26
C LEU A 18 -14.70 15.88 -0.77
N VAL A 19 -15.98 15.51 -0.79
CA VAL A 19 -17.01 16.05 -1.68
C VAL A 19 -18.24 16.38 -0.85
N ASP A 20 -18.70 17.62 -0.87
CA ASP A 20 -19.87 18.09 -0.10
C ASP A 20 -19.80 17.68 1.38
N ASP A 21 -18.63 17.88 1.99
CA ASP A 21 -18.33 17.54 3.39
C ASP A 21 -18.38 16.02 3.72
N LYS A 22 -18.39 15.17 2.70
CA LYS A 22 -18.40 13.71 2.84
C LYS A 22 -17.12 13.10 2.29
N TYR A 23 -16.53 12.22 3.09
CA TYR A 23 -15.40 11.40 2.65
C TYR A 23 -15.90 10.27 1.76
N ILE A 24 -15.37 10.20 0.54
CA ILE A 24 -15.69 9.15 -0.42
C ILE A 24 -14.41 8.50 -0.94
N TYR A 25 -14.48 7.21 -1.26
CA TYR A 25 -13.42 6.52 -1.99
C TYR A 25 -13.81 6.38 -3.46
N CYS A 26 -13.04 7.02 -4.34
CA CYS A 26 -13.26 6.94 -5.79
C CYS A 26 -12.57 5.69 -6.35
N ARG A 27 -13.32 4.61 -6.58
CA ARG A 27 -12.78 3.39 -7.22
C ARG A 27 -12.12 3.72 -8.57
N PRO A 28 -11.05 3.03 -8.97
CA PRO A 28 -10.48 3.12 -10.32
C PRO A 28 -11.59 2.95 -11.36
N LYS A 29 -11.77 3.95 -12.22
CA LYS A 29 -12.60 3.82 -13.42
C LYS A 29 -11.76 3.21 -14.53
N ARG A 30 -12.42 2.66 -15.55
CA ARG A 30 -11.75 2.15 -16.75
C ARG A 30 -11.03 3.25 -17.54
N ASP A 31 -11.50 4.49 -17.39
CA ASP A 31 -10.88 5.69 -17.97
C ASP A 31 -9.78 6.23 -17.05
N PRO A 32 -8.49 6.18 -17.48
CA PRO A 32 -7.36 6.66 -16.69
C PRO A 32 -7.32 8.18 -16.54
N ASP A 33 -7.97 8.94 -17.43
CA ASP A 33 -7.95 10.42 -17.45
C ASP A 33 -9.13 11.05 -16.68
N ALA A 34 -10.00 10.21 -16.12
CA ALA A 34 -11.16 10.66 -15.36
C ALA A 34 -10.73 11.48 -14.13
N LYS A 35 -10.99 12.79 -14.16
CA LYS A 35 -10.71 13.69 -13.04
C LYS A 35 -11.39 13.21 -11.75
N LEU A 36 -10.62 13.17 -10.67
CA LEU A 36 -11.15 12.87 -9.34
C LEU A 36 -12.00 14.06 -8.84
N PRO A 37 -13.19 13.81 -8.28
CA PRO A 37 -14.05 14.87 -7.77
C PRO A 37 -13.51 15.47 -6.46
N GLY A 38 -13.99 16.68 -6.14
CA GLY A 38 -13.70 17.37 -4.88
C GLY A 38 -12.21 17.61 -4.63
N VAL A 39 -11.85 17.74 -3.36
CA VAL A 39 -10.46 17.95 -2.90
C VAL A 39 -9.90 16.66 -2.28
N PRO A 40 -8.57 16.49 -2.22
CA PRO A 40 -7.97 15.37 -1.48
C PRO A 40 -8.47 15.37 -0.04
N ALA A 41 -8.89 14.20 0.45
CA ALA A 41 -9.27 14.06 1.86
C ALA A 41 -8.07 13.98 2.81
N ILE A 42 -6.90 13.64 2.27
CA ILE A 42 -5.64 13.44 2.97
C ILE A 42 -4.64 14.40 2.34
N ASN A 43 -4.07 15.28 3.14
CA ASN A 43 -3.14 16.31 2.66
C ASN A 43 -1.71 15.77 2.54
N HIS A 44 -1.37 14.75 3.33
CA HIS A 44 -0.04 14.18 3.37
C HIS A 44 -0.09 12.67 3.64
N VAL A 45 0.66 11.90 2.85
CA VAL A 45 0.97 10.49 3.13
C VAL A 45 2.48 10.39 3.28
N GLY A 46 2.95 9.80 4.37
CA GLY A 46 4.38 9.73 4.69
C GLY A 46 4.76 8.45 5.40
N LEU A 47 6.06 8.20 5.59
CA LEU A 47 6.52 7.11 6.45
C LEU A 47 6.47 7.53 7.90
N TRP A 48 6.10 6.60 8.77
CA TRP A 48 6.21 6.79 10.22
C TRP A 48 7.66 6.62 10.68
N ASN A 49 8.09 7.51 11.56
CA ASN A 49 9.43 7.58 12.15
C ASN A 49 9.35 8.18 13.57
N GLU A 50 8.31 7.81 14.34
CA GLU A 50 8.06 8.26 15.73
C GLU A 50 7.78 9.76 15.88
N ASN A 51 7.10 10.34 14.88
CA ASN A 51 7.13 11.78 14.62
C ASN A 51 6.17 12.65 15.45
N THR A 52 5.20 12.08 16.17
CA THR A 52 4.20 12.90 16.89
C THR A 52 4.82 13.70 18.03
N ALA A 53 5.83 13.17 18.72
CA ALA A 53 6.56 13.91 19.76
C ALA A 53 7.45 15.06 19.23
N ARG A 54 7.64 15.17 17.90
CA ARG A 54 8.52 16.17 17.25
C ARG A 54 7.81 17.04 16.21
N LEU A 55 6.48 17.12 16.23
CA LEU A 55 5.70 17.98 15.34
C LEU A 55 6.12 19.46 15.37
N THR A 56 6.68 19.94 16.49
CA THR A 56 7.27 21.29 16.64
C THR A 56 8.64 21.47 15.99
N GLN A 57 9.36 20.39 15.67
CA GLN A 57 10.73 20.42 15.13
C GLN A 57 10.82 20.09 13.63
N MET A 58 9.71 19.66 13.02
CA MET A 58 9.64 19.34 11.60
C MET A 58 8.98 20.44 10.79
N ARG A 59 9.09 20.33 9.45
CA ARG A 59 8.27 21.13 8.53
C ARG A 59 6.80 20.97 8.94
N PRO A 60 6.08 22.07 9.19
CA PRO A 60 4.64 22.01 9.41
C PRO A 60 3.97 21.35 8.21
N PHE A 61 3.21 20.28 8.43
CA PHE A 61 2.26 19.78 7.45
C PHE A 61 0.84 20.17 7.89
N ASN A 62 -0.08 20.28 6.94
CA ASN A 62 -1.47 20.64 7.23
C ASN A 62 -2.30 19.36 7.44
N PRO A 63 -2.84 19.05 8.63
CA PRO A 63 -3.71 17.89 8.84
C PRO A 63 -4.97 17.93 7.95
N PRO A 64 -5.57 16.77 7.59
CA PRO A 64 -5.22 15.43 8.04
C PRO A 64 -4.04 14.82 7.26
N GLY A 65 -3.18 14.10 7.98
CA GLY A 65 -2.07 13.31 7.42
C GLY A 65 -2.19 11.84 7.81
N ILE A 66 -1.69 10.95 6.95
CA ILE A 66 -1.60 9.51 7.24
C ILE A 66 -0.14 9.09 7.15
N PHE A 67 0.40 8.52 8.21
CA PHE A 67 1.75 7.97 8.21
C PHE A 67 1.73 6.44 8.22
N VAL A 68 2.61 5.84 7.45
CA VAL A 68 2.70 4.41 7.20
C VAL A 68 3.85 3.85 8.01
N GLU A 69 3.55 3.02 9.00
CA GLU A 69 4.50 2.23 9.76
C GLU A 69 4.51 0.79 9.24
N PHE A 70 5.71 0.26 8.98
CA PHE A 70 5.90 -1.16 8.69
C PHE A 70 6.45 -1.83 9.94
N LEU A 71 5.66 -2.71 10.56
CA LEU A 71 6.15 -3.52 11.68
C LEU A 71 7.24 -4.51 11.21
N PRO A 72 8.03 -5.06 12.14
CA PRO A 72 9.02 -6.09 11.81
C PRO A 72 8.41 -7.24 11.01
N VAL A 73 9.11 -7.67 9.96
CA VAL A 73 8.70 -8.77 9.09
C VAL A 73 9.72 -9.88 9.19
N LEU A 74 9.25 -11.09 9.48
CA LEU A 74 10.04 -12.30 9.39
C LEU A 74 9.88 -12.87 7.98
N TRP A 75 10.99 -12.94 7.25
CA TRP A 75 11.03 -13.46 5.88
C TRP A 75 11.44 -14.92 5.89
N SER A 76 10.62 -15.75 5.26
CA SER A 76 10.93 -17.15 4.98
C SER A 76 11.47 -17.28 3.55
N PRO A 77 12.54 -18.07 3.33
CA PRO A 77 13.07 -18.29 2.01
C PRO A 77 12.11 -19.14 1.15
N LEU A 78 12.07 -18.83 -0.13
CA LEU A 78 11.54 -19.66 -1.20
C LEU A 78 12.69 -20.07 -2.13
N SER A 79 12.38 -20.78 -3.23
CA SER A 79 13.37 -21.15 -4.23
C SER A 79 14.02 -19.94 -4.89
N ARG A 80 15.28 -20.09 -5.34
CA ARG A 80 16.02 -19.10 -6.15
C ARG A 80 16.26 -17.74 -5.47
N GLY A 81 16.21 -17.69 -4.14
CA GLY A 81 16.44 -16.45 -3.39
C GLY A 81 15.20 -15.55 -3.28
N ALA A 82 14.05 -15.99 -3.78
CA ALA A 82 12.77 -15.37 -3.44
C ALA A 82 12.48 -15.55 -1.95
N VAL A 83 11.68 -14.64 -1.39
CA VAL A 83 11.23 -14.70 0.01
C VAL A 83 9.74 -14.42 0.11
N HIS A 84 9.12 -14.91 1.17
CA HIS A 84 7.74 -14.57 1.50
C HIS A 84 7.58 -14.32 2.99
N GLY A 85 6.55 -13.58 3.37
CA GLY A 85 6.31 -13.23 4.76
C GLY A 85 5.05 -12.40 4.93
N ASP A 86 4.52 -12.40 6.15
CA ASP A 86 3.39 -11.56 6.49
C ASP A 86 3.87 -10.20 6.98
N MET A 87 3.43 -9.15 6.30
CA MET A 87 3.74 -7.77 6.64
C MET A 87 2.53 -7.14 7.31
N THR A 88 2.73 -6.61 8.52
CA THR A 88 1.76 -5.75 9.18
C THR A 88 2.12 -4.29 8.91
N VAL A 89 1.15 -3.56 8.37
CA VAL A 89 1.21 -2.13 8.08
C VAL A 89 0.25 -1.43 9.04
N ARG A 90 0.78 -0.50 9.82
CA ARG A 90 -0.02 0.37 10.69
C ARG A 90 -0.11 1.76 10.07
N LEU A 91 -1.31 2.31 10.03
CA LEU A 91 -1.58 3.66 9.57
C LEU A 91 -1.88 4.55 10.77
N HIS A 92 -1.12 5.63 10.88
CA HIS A 92 -1.28 6.66 11.89
C HIS A 92 -2.08 7.81 11.27
N PHE A 93 -3.33 7.97 11.70
CA PHE A 93 -4.24 9.03 11.28
C PHE A 93 -4.02 10.25 12.16
N VAL A 94 -3.28 11.23 11.65
CA VAL A 94 -3.01 12.47 12.37
C VAL A 94 -4.01 13.53 11.92
N THR A 95 -4.92 13.89 12.81
CA THR A 95 -5.98 14.88 12.57
C THR A 95 -5.93 16.00 13.60
N ALA A 96 -6.42 17.19 13.25
CA ALA A 96 -6.51 18.32 14.18
C ALA A 96 -7.97 18.62 14.47
N THR A 97 -8.36 18.59 15.74
CA THR A 97 -9.71 19.01 16.18
C THR A 97 -9.69 19.34 17.67
N LEU A 98 -10.43 20.38 18.05
CA LEU A 98 -10.75 20.69 19.45
C LEU A 98 -12.23 20.39 19.76
N ALA A 99 -12.97 19.88 18.78
CA ALA A 99 -14.40 19.67 18.89
C ALA A 99 -14.71 18.48 19.81
N GLN A 100 -15.72 18.64 20.65
CA GLN A 100 -16.21 17.59 21.56
C GLN A 100 -17.63 17.16 21.19
N THR A 101 -17.97 15.90 21.47
CA THR A 101 -19.23 15.29 21.01
C THR A 101 -20.49 15.74 21.76
N ASP A 102 -20.31 16.38 22.92
CA ASP A 102 -21.32 17.02 23.77
C ASP A 102 -21.54 18.50 23.43
N THR A 103 -20.81 19.02 22.44
CA THR A 103 -20.97 20.39 21.92
C THR A 103 -21.75 20.39 20.60
N PRO A 104 -22.22 21.56 20.11
CA PRO A 104 -22.78 21.69 18.76
C PRO A 104 -21.83 21.27 17.64
N TYR A 105 -20.52 21.15 17.92
CA TYR A 105 -19.48 20.72 16.98
C TYR A 105 -19.29 19.20 16.92
N ARG A 106 -20.26 18.41 17.41
CA ARG A 106 -20.24 16.94 17.37
C ARG A 106 -19.85 16.39 16.01
N ASP A 107 -20.36 16.96 14.92
CA ASP A 107 -20.05 16.49 13.58
C ASP A 107 -18.58 16.69 13.21
N GLU A 108 -17.94 17.76 13.69
CA GLU A 108 -16.52 18.02 13.52
C GLU A 108 -15.69 17.00 14.31
N ALA A 109 -16.07 16.74 15.56
CA ALA A 109 -15.42 15.74 16.41
C ALA A 109 -15.41 14.33 15.77
N LEU A 110 -16.46 13.99 15.02
CA LEU A 110 -16.59 12.69 14.35
C LEU A 110 -15.94 12.64 12.96
N ARG A 111 -15.38 13.75 12.42
CA ARG A 111 -14.74 13.76 11.09
C ARG A 111 -13.60 12.76 10.98
N ARG A 112 -12.77 12.61 12.03
CA ARG A 112 -11.66 11.65 12.05
C ARG A 112 -12.12 10.21 11.79
N PHE A 113 -13.20 9.78 12.44
CA PHE A 113 -13.77 8.44 12.22
C PHE A 113 -14.38 8.26 10.84
N ARG A 114 -14.94 9.32 10.24
CA ARG A 114 -15.45 9.27 8.86
C ARG A 114 -14.31 9.13 7.86
N LEU A 115 -13.17 9.80 8.10
CA LEU A 115 -11.95 9.63 7.30
C LEU A 115 -11.42 8.19 7.42
N ILE A 116 -11.29 7.66 8.65
CA ILE A 116 -10.88 6.27 8.89
C ILE A 116 -11.79 5.29 8.14
N ARG A 117 -13.12 5.47 8.21
CA ARG A 117 -14.07 4.65 7.46
C ARG A 117 -13.83 4.72 5.94
N ALA A 118 -13.58 5.91 5.38
CA ALA A 118 -13.32 6.06 3.95
C ALA A 118 -12.01 5.38 3.52
N VAL A 119 -10.96 5.44 4.35
CA VAL A 119 -9.71 4.72 4.11
C VAL A 119 -9.89 3.21 4.21
N LYS A 120 -10.62 2.72 5.21
CA LYS A 120 -10.99 1.29 5.29
C LYS A 120 -11.72 0.81 4.04
N LEU A 121 -12.60 1.63 3.47
CA LEU A 121 -13.25 1.33 2.18
C LEU A 121 -12.25 1.37 1.01
N ALA A 122 -11.28 2.29 1.01
CA ALA A 122 -10.24 2.35 -0.01
C ALA A 122 -9.35 1.09 0.00
N LEU A 123 -9.02 0.58 1.18
CA LEU A 123 -8.19 -0.61 1.36
C LEU A 123 -8.96 -1.93 1.22
N ASN A 124 -10.29 -1.87 1.07
CA ASN A 124 -11.07 -3.04 0.73
C ASN A 124 -10.66 -3.57 -0.67
N GLY A 125 -10.28 -4.86 -0.73
CA GLY A 125 -9.77 -5.48 -1.95
C GLY A 125 -8.45 -4.89 -2.43
N PHE A 126 -7.70 -4.17 -1.59
CA PHE A 126 -6.38 -3.68 -1.94
C PHE A 126 -5.37 -4.83 -1.91
N SER A 127 -4.89 -5.20 -3.08
CA SER A 127 -3.87 -6.21 -3.34
C SER A 127 -3.01 -5.76 -4.53
N GLY A 128 -1.85 -6.39 -4.70
CA GLY A 128 -0.96 -6.12 -5.82
C GLY A 128 -0.52 -7.44 -6.46
N GLY A 129 -0.86 -7.62 -7.74
CA GLY A 129 -0.28 -8.68 -8.55
C GLY A 129 1.23 -8.52 -8.70
N ALA A 130 1.90 -9.56 -9.22
CA ALA A 130 3.33 -9.52 -9.49
C ALA A 130 3.69 -8.34 -10.40
N ASP A 131 4.63 -7.52 -9.96
CA ASP A 131 5.25 -6.48 -10.78
C ASP A 131 6.42 -7.05 -11.61
N GLU A 132 7.10 -6.18 -12.37
CA GLU A 132 8.26 -6.53 -13.22
C GLU A 132 9.42 -7.16 -12.42
N GLN A 133 9.48 -6.95 -11.11
CA GLN A 133 10.48 -7.54 -10.21
C GLN A 133 9.93 -8.77 -9.47
N GLY A 134 8.76 -9.26 -9.88
CA GLY A 134 8.07 -10.41 -9.32
C GLY A 134 7.57 -10.20 -7.88
N ARG A 135 7.43 -8.96 -7.43
CA ARG A 135 6.93 -8.63 -6.08
C ARG A 135 5.41 -8.58 -6.11
N SER A 136 4.76 -9.25 -5.16
CA SER A 136 3.31 -9.28 -5.03
C SER A 136 2.87 -9.27 -3.58
N PHE A 137 1.64 -8.84 -3.35
CA PHE A 137 1.02 -8.89 -2.03
C PHE A 137 -0.46 -9.24 -2.12
N SER A 138 -0.89 -10.08 -1.18
CA SER A 138 -2.28 -10.49 -1.02
C SER A 138 -3.15 -9.33 -0.57
N GLN A 139 -4.46 -9.55 -0.56
CA GLN A 139 -5.39 -8.56 -0.05
C GLN A 139 -5.06 -8.17 1.40
N PHE A 140 -5.10 -6.87 1.67
CA PHE A 140 -4.98 -6.33 3.01
C PHE A 140 -6.13 -6.81 3.91
N GLN A 141 -5.77 -7.40 5.04
CA GLN A 141 -6.69 -7.89 6.07
C GLN A 141 -6.62 -6.96 7.26
N TYR A 142 -7.75 -6.35 7.62
CA TYR A 142 -7.82 -5.48 8.78
C TYR A 142 -7.62 -6.27 10.06
N SER A 143 -6.64 -5.88 10.88
CA SER A 143 -6.17 -6.67 12.04
C SER A 143 -6.29 -5.96 13.39
N GLY A 144 -6.40 -4.63 13.41
CA GLY A 144 -6.42 -3.88 14.67
C GLY A 144 -6.80 -2.41 14.50
N SER A 145 -7.17 -1.79 15.61
CA SER A 145 -7.39 -0.35 15.73
C SER A 145 -7.17 0.08 17.18
N ASP A 146 -6.56 1.24 17.34
CA ASP A 146 -6.37 1.90 18.61
C ASP A 146 -6.73 3.38 18.44
N THR A 147 -7.62 3.89 19.27
CA THR A 147 -8.09 5.26 19.17
C THR A 147 -7.29 6.16 20.08
N ASP A 148 -7.00 7.38 19.64
CA ASP A 148 -6.41 8.35 20.55
C ASP A 148 -7.38 8.70 21.66
N HIS A 149 -6.86 8.73 22.88
CA HIS A 149 -7.56 9.15 24.09
C HIS A 149 -7.00 10.45 24.68
N ASN A 150 -5.95 11.01 24.06
CA ASN A 150 -5.35 12.26 24.50
C ASN A 150 -6.23 13.45 24.09
N HIS A 151 -6.37 14.41 25.01
CA HIS A 151 -7.16 15.63 24.82
C HIS A 151 -6.33 16.77 24.21
N GLU A 152 -5.30 16.45 23.43
CA GLU A 152 -4.50 17.44 22.74
C GLU A 152 -5.18 17.92 21.45
N GLN A 153 -4.71 19.04 20.90
CA GLN A 153 -5.27 19.62 19.67
C GLN A 153 -5.06 18.73 18.44
N ILE A 154 -4.10 17.80 18.52
CA ILE A 154 -3.78 16.82 17.50
C ILE A 154 -4.13 15.44 18.06
N CYS A 155 -4.91 14.69 17.29
CA CYS A 155 -5.26 13.30 17.60
C CYS A 155 -4.54 12.35 16.65
N GLU A 156 -4.06 11.24 17.18
CA GLU A 156 -3.39 10.14 16.47
C GLU A 156 -4.15 8.83 16.64
N ASP A 157 -4.99 8.46 15.67
CA ASP A 157 -5.63 7.14 15.66
C ASP A 157 -4.79 6.14 14.87
N LEU A 158 -4.73 4.89 15.34
CA LEU A 158 -3.96 3.81 14.72
C LEU A 158 -4.92 2.79 14.11
N GLU A 159 -4.65 2.39 12.88
CA GLU A 159 -5.38 1.30 12.22
C GLU A 159 -4.38 0.33 11.59
N GLU A 160 -4.60 -0.97 11.75
CA GLU A 160 -3.65 -2.00 11.31
C GLU A 160 -4.23 -2.91 10.24
N TRP A 161 -3.37 -3.26 9.27
CA TRP A 161 -3.62 -4.28 8.27
C TRP A 161 -2.46 -5.24 8.15
N ARG A 162 -2.78 -6.51 7.90
CA ARG A 162 -1.82 -7.56 7.55
C ARG A 162 -1.97 -7.94 6.08
N THR A 163 -0.87 -8.21 5.40
CA THR A 163 -0.86 -8.79 4.06
C THR A 163 0.27 -9.81 3.90
N HIS A 164 0.00 -10.87 3.17
CA HIS A 164 1.03 -11.82 2.76
C HIS A 164 1.78 -11.29 1.54
N CYS A 165 3.10 -11.21 1.61
CA CYS A 165 3.96 -10.69 0.57
C CYS A 165 4.87 -11.77 0.00
N ILE A 166 5.15 -11.69 -1.30
CA ILE A 166 6.20 -12.46 -1.97
C ILE A 166 7.14 -11.45 -2.66
N ASP A 167 8.44 -11.62 -2.46
CA ASP A 167 9.48 -10.79 -3.08
C ASP A 167 10.44 -11.69 -3.86
N CYS A 168 10.35 -11.62 -5.19
CA CYS A 168 11.18 -12.38 -6.13
C CYS A 168 12.29 -11.53 -6.76
N SER A 169 12.56 -10.33 -6.24
CA SER A 169 13.50 -9.38 -6.87
C SER A 169 14.95 -9.87 -6.95
N ALA A 170 15.32 -10.91 -6.18
CA ALA A 170 16.62 -11.58 -6.30
C ALA A 170 16.68 -12.59 -7.46
N SER A 171 15.53 -13.00 -8.00
CA SER A 171 15.39 -14.03 -9.03
C SER A 171 14.89 -13.50 -10.37
N VAL A 172 14.40 -12.26 -10.40
CA VAL A 172 13.78 -11.61 -11.56
C VAL A 172 14.43 -10.25 -11.77
N ASP A 173 14.86 -9.98 -13.00
CA ASP A 173 15.34 -8.68 -13.45
C ASP A 173 14.55 -8.25 -14.69
N ASP A 174 13.87 -7.10 -14.60
CA ASP A 174 13.04 -6.52 -15.66
C ASP A 174 12.08 -7.51 -16.36
N GLY A 175 11.38 -8.32 -15.57
CA GLY A 175 10.43 -9.34 -16.07
C GLY A 175 11.07 -10.64 -16.56
N TYR A 176 12.40 -10.75 -16.59
CA TYR A 176 13.13 -11.96 -16.97
C TYR A 176 13.60 -12.74 -15.75
N ILE A 177 13.49 -14.07 -15.81
CA ILE A 177 14.00 -14.96 -14.75
C ILE A 177 15.51 -15.08 -14.90
N LEU A 178 16.25 -14.75 -13.83
CA LEU A 178 17.68 -14.97 -13.77
C LEU A 178 17.98 -16.46 -13.63
N THR A 179 18.74 -17.01 -14.58
CA THR A 179 19.22 -18.40 -14.53
C THR A 179 20.71 -18.44 -14.21
N PRO A 180 21.17 -19.34 -13.32
CA PRO A 180 22.58 -19.44 -12.96
C PRO A 180 23.48 -19.97 -14.09
N ARG A 181 22.90 -20.42 -15.23
CA ARG A 181 23.59 -20.87 -16.43
C ARG A 181 22.89 -20.32 -17.66
N ASN A 182 23.62 -20.20 -18.77
CA ASN A 182 23.02 -20.03 -20.09
C ASN A 182 22.02 -21.15 -20.31
N VAL A 183 20.75 -20.80 -20.46
CA VAL A 183 19.71 -21.75 -20.83
C VAL A 183 19.66 -21.83 -22.35
N THR A 184 19.95 -23.01 -22.89
CA THR A 184 19.57 -23.32 -24.26
C THR A 184 18.06 -23.56 -24.23
N LEU A 185 17.29 -22.64 -24.80
CA LEU A 185 15.89 -22.91 -25.09
C LEU A 185 15.88 -23.89 -26.25
N ASP A 186 15.32 -25.08 -26.03
CA ASP A 186 15.01 -25.99 -27.13
C ASP A 186 13.90 -25.32 -27.97
N THR A 187 14.29 -24.70 -29.07
CA THR A 187 13.38 -24.03 -30.00
C THR A 187 12.61 -25.02 -30.87
N GLY A 188 12.75 -26.34 -30.63
CA GLY A 188 12.04 -27.37 -31.37
C GLY A 188 12.68 -27.73 -32.71
N ASP A 189 13.90 -27.27 -32.99
CA ASP A 189 14.68 -27.73 -34.15
C ASP A 189 15.36 -29.08 -33.83
N ILE A 190 14.52 -30.05 -33.53
CA ILE A 190 14.88 -31.43 -33.31
C ILE A 190 15.05 -32.07 -34.70
N PHE A 191 16.29 -32.06 -35.21
CA PHE A 191 16.77 -32.90 -36.32
C PHE A 191 16.12 -32.75 -37.72
N ALA A 192 16.05 -31.55 -38.30
CA ALA A 192 15.70 -31.43 -39.72
C ALA A 192 16.82 -31.90 -40.69
N ASP A 193 18.10 -31.77 -40.29
CA ASP A 193 19.24 -31.99 -41.22
C ASP A 193 19.98 -33.32 -41.03
N ALA A 194 19.45 -34.26 -40.22
CA ALA A 194 20.16 -35.51 -39.89
C ALA A 194 19.73 -36.74 -40.72
N PHE A 195 18.81 -36.61 -41.68
CA PHE A 195 18.50 -37.67 -42.64
C PHE A 195 18.98 -37.25 -44.02
N SER A 196 20.25 -37.52 -44.31
CA SER A 196 20.72 -37.59 -45.69
C SER A 196 20.03 -38.76 -46.40
N GLU A 197 19.50 -38.48 -47.58
CA GLU A 197 19.10 -39.49 -48.57
C GLU A 197 20.33 -40.32 -48.98
N GLU A 198 20.66 -41.38 -48.25
CA GLU A 198 21.50 -42.45 -48.78
C GLU A 198 21.29 -43.75 -47.97
N MET A 199 20.16 -44.40 -48.24
CA MET A 199 19.97 -45.85 -48.04
C MET A 199 19.18 -46.39 -49.24
N VAL A 200 19.89 -46.55 -50.36
CA VAL A 200 19.58 -47.50 -51.45
C VAL A 200 20.71 -48.51 -51.49
#